data_AF-A0A933PAV6-F1
#
_entry.id   AF-A0A933PAV6-F1
#
_cell.length_a   1.000
_cell.length_b   1.000
_cell.length_c   1.000
_cell.angle_alpha   90.00
_cell.angle_beta   90.00
_cell.angle_gamma   90.00
#
_symmetry.space_group_name_H-M   'P 1'
#
loop_
_entity.id
_entity.type
_entity.pdbx_description
1 polymer ?
#
loop_
_entity_poly.entity_id
_entity_poly.type
_entity_poly.pdbx_seq_one_letter_code
_entity_poly.pdbx_strand_id
1 'polypeptide(L)'
;MNIALWVVAGLLALLFAGAGFMKATTPKAKLQENPNMAWTEDFSPGLIKTIGVLEILGAIGLILPWALDVVPVLTPLAATGLAITMVGAIITHGRRKETQAIGMNVVLLALCVFVAVGRF
;
A
#
# COMPACT_ATOMS: atom_id res chain seq x y z
N MET A 1 14.17 3.29 18.60
CA MET A 1 12.80 3.07 18.08
C MET A 1 12.41 4.08 17.01
N ASN A 2 12.55 5.38 17.26
CA ASN A 2 12.00 6.41 16.36
C ASN A 2 12.67 6.45 14.96
N ILE A 3 13.99 6.26 14.89
CA ILE A 3 14.72 6.16 13.61
C ILE A 3 14.23 4.95 12.78
N ALA A 4 14.02 3.79 13.41
CA ALA A 4 13.51 2.60 12.73
C ALA A 4 12.11 2.84 12.14
N LEU A 5 11.21 3.50 12.88
CA LEU A 5 9.88 3.85 12.39
C LEU A 5 9.94 4.80 11.19
N TRP A 6 10.85 5.78 11.22
CA TRP A 6 11.08 6.66 10.07
C TRP A 6 11.59 5.94 8.84
N VAL A 7 12.58 5.06 9.01
CA VAL A 7 13.13 4.28 7.91
C VAL A 7 12.05 3.39 7.28
N VAL A 8 11.26 2.70 8.11
CA VAL A 8 10.17 1.85 7.62
C VAL A 8 9.06 2.67 6.97
N ALA A 9 8.64 3.79 7.59
CA ALA A 9 7.63 4.66 7.02
C ALA A 9 8.08 5.26 5.67
N GLY A 10 9.35 5.68 5.57
CA GLY A 10 9.94 6.19 4.33
C GLY A 10 9.97 5.13 3.23
N LEU A 11 10.38 3.90 3.57
CA LEU A 11 10.37 2.78 2.63
C LEU A 11 8.95 2.45 2.15
N LEU A 12 8.00 2.33 3.07
CA LEU A 12 6.59 2.08 2.73
C LEU A 12 6.01 3.20 1.88
N ALA A 13 6.28 4.46 2.22
CA ALA A 13 5.81 5.61 1.45
C ALA A 13 6.33 5.57 0.01
N LEU A 14 7.61 5.25 -0.21
CA LEU A 14 8.16 5.12 -1.56
C LEU A 14 7.52 3.97 -2.35
N LEU A 15 7.38 2.80 -1.72
CA LEU A 15 6.79 1.62 -2.36
C LEU A 15 5.32 1.86 -2.73
N PHE A 16 4.52 2.40 -1.80
CA PHE A 16 3.10 2.67 -2.03
C PHE A 16 2.86 3.85 -2.96
N ALA A 17 3.69 4.90 -2.90
CA ALA A 17 3.60 5.99 -3.86
C ALA A 17 3.90 5.50 -5.28
N GLY A 18 4.95 4.69 -5.47
CA GLY A 18 5.29 4.11 -6.77
C GLY A 18 4.22 3.16 -7.32
N ALA A 19 3.78 2.21 -6.49
CA ALA A 19 2.72 1.27 -6.85
C ALA A 19 1.39 1.97 -7.14
N GLY A 20 1.01 2.92 -6.27
CA GLY A 20 -0.23 3.67 -6.39
C GLY A 20 -0.23 4.57 -7.62
N PHE A 21 0.87 5.27 -7.89
CA PHE A 21 1.04 6.08 -9.10
C PHE A 21 0.89 5.25 -10.37
N MET A 22 1.51 4.07 -10.41
CA MET A 22 1.40 3.14 -11.52
C MET A 22 -0.06 2.72 -11.76
N LYS A 23 -0.79 2.32 -10.71
CA LYS A 23 -2.22 1.92 -10.80
C LYS A 23 -3.14 3.08 -11.19
N ALA A 24 -2.86 4.29 -10.72
CA ALA A 24 -3.70 5.47 -10.99
C ALA A 24 -3.55 5.99 -12.43
N THR A 25 -2.32 5.92 -12.98
CA THR A 25 -1.98 6.54 -14.27
C THR A 25 -1.95 5.56 -15.44
N THR A 26 -1.70 4.27 -15.19
CA THR A 26 -1.57 3.27 -16.26
C THR A 26 -2.95 2.74 -16.68
N PRO A 27 -3.26 2.69 -17.98
CA PRO A 27 -4.49 2.04 -18.47
C PRO A 27 -4.55 0.55 -18.09
N LYS A 28 -5.76 0.03 -17.80
CA LYS A 28 -5.98 -1.38 -17.42
C LYS A 28 -5.34 -2.35 -18.42
N ALA A 29 -5.51 -2.13 -19.72
CA ALA A 29 -4.94 -3.00 -20.76
C ALA A 29 -3.43 -3.20 -20.60
N LYS A 30 -2.68 -2.13 -20.28
CA LYS A 30 -1.24 -2.19 -20.07
C LYS A 30 -0.85 -2.78 -18.71
N LEU A 31 -1.73 -2.67 -17.71
CA LEU A 31 -1.52 -3.35 -16.42
C LEU A 31 -1.69 -4.87 -16.57
N GLN A 32 -2.62 -5.32 -17.41
CA GLN A 32 -2.88 -6.74 -17.66
C GLN A 32 -1.70 -7.44 -18.36
N GLU A 33 -0.88 -6.70 -19.11
CA GLU A 33 0.34 -7.24 -19.73
C GLU A 33 1.40 -7.67 -18.70
N ASN A 34 1.33 -7.17 -17.47
CA ASN A 34 2.24 -7.56 -16.41
C ASN A 34 1.70 -8.79 -15.66
N PRO A 35 2.42 -9.94 -15.66
CA PRO A 35 1.98 -11.15 -14.96
C PRO A 35 1.72 -10.93 -13.47
N ASN A 36 2.44 -9.99 -12.83
CA ASN A 36 2.25 -9.67 -11.40
C ASN A 36 1.00 -8.81 -11.13
N MET A 37 0.30 -8.36 -12.18
CA MET A 37 -0.89 -7.52 -12.11
C MET A 37 -2.10 -8.22 -12.75
N ALA A 38 -2.04 -9.53 -12.96
CA ALA A 38 -3.12 -10.28 -13.57
C ALA A 38 -4.45 -10.14 -12.77
N TRP A 39 -4.39 -9.88 -11.46
CA TRP A 39 -5.58 -9.57 -10.63
C TRP A 39 -6.42 -8.42 -11.18
N THR A 40 -5.84 -7.51 -11.96
CA THR A 40 -6.55 -6.40 -12.59
C THR A 40 -7.61 -6.85 -13.60
N GLU A 41 -7.55 -8.09 -14.10
CA GLU A 41 -8.57 -8.68 -14.98
C GLU A 41 -9.94 -8.72 -14.31
N ASP A 42 -9.97 -9.12 -13.04
CA ASP A 42 -11.18 -9.39 -12.26
C ASP A 42 -11.87 -8.13 -11.74
N PHE A 43 -11.23 -6.96 -11.84
CA PHE A 43 -11.73 -5.70 -11.30
C PHE A 43 -11.90 -4.61 -12.36
N SER A 44 -12.81 -3.67 -12.09
CA SER A 44 -13.04 -2.54 -12.98
C SER A 44 -11.85 -1.56 -12.99
N PRO A 45 -11.58 -0.86 -14.10
CA PRO A 45 -10.55 0.18 -14.15
C PRO A 45 -10.72 1.25 -13.08
N GLY A 46 -11.97 1.58 -12.73
CA GLY A 46 -12.29 2.54 -11.68
C GLY A 46 -11.76 2.08 -10.32
N LEU A 47 -12.03 0.82 -9.94
CA LEU A 47 -11.56 0.30 -8.65
C LEU A 47 -10.03 0.23 -8.58
N ILE A 48 -9.35 -0.18 -9.66
CA ILE A 48 -7.88 -0.22 -9.73
C ILE A 48 -7.30 1.18 -9.48
N LYS A 49 -7.88 2.20 -10.13
CA LYS A 49 -7.47 3.59 -9.92
C LYS A 49 -7.76 4.07 -8.50
N THR A 50 -8.91 3.72 -7.93
CA THR A 50 -9.24 4.04 -6.54
C THR A 50 -8.22 3.45 -5.58
N ILE A 51 -7.83 2.18 -5.76
CA ILE A 51 -6.75 1.55 -4.96
C ILE A 51 -5.46 2.33 -5.13
N GLY A 52 -5.09 2.69 -6.36
CA GLY A 52 -3.88 3.47 -6.61
C GLY A 52 -3.87 4.84 -5.91
N VAL A 53 -4.99 5.55 -5.94
CA VAL A 53 -5.15 6.84 -5.23
C VAL A 53 -5.05 6.64 -3.72
N LEU A 54 -5.68 5.61 -3.17
CA LEU A 54 -5.61 5.29 -1.74
C LEU A 54 -4.17 4.96 -1.30
N GLU A 55 -3.40 4.24 -2.13
CA GLU A 55 -1.99 3.95 -1.85
C GLU A 55 -1.14 5.22 -1.83
N ILE A 56 -1.37 6.15 -2.76
CA ILE A 56 -0.68 7.45 -2.78
C ILE A 56 -1.05 8.28 -1.53
N LEU A 57 -2.33 8.36 -1.19
CA LEU A 57 -2.78 9.07 0.01
C LEU A 57 -2.22 8.44 1.29
N GLY A 58 -2.16 7.11 1.36
CA GLY A 58 -1.52 6.38 2.45
C GLY A 58 -0.02 6.71 2.56
N ALA A 59 0.71 6.72 1.44
CA ALA A 59 2.12 7.08 1.41
C ALA A 59 2.37 8.52 1.91
N ILE A 60 1.52 9.46 1.51
CA ILE A 60 1.56 10.85 1.99
C ILE A 60 1.28 10.89 3.51
N GLY A 61 0.24 10.19 3.96
CA GLY A 61 -0.16 10.12 5.36
C GLY A 61 0.87 9.44 6.27
N LEU A 62 1.70 8.54 5.75
CA LEU A 62 2.79 7.91 6.50
C LEU A 62 3.90 8.90 6.90
N ILE A 63 4.08 9.99 6.15
CA ILE A 63 5.22 10.90 6.29
C ILE A 63 4.79 12.28 6.76
N LEU A 64 3.89 12.94 6.03
CA LEU A 64 3.62 14.36 6.22
C LEU A 64 3.04 14.72 7.61
N PRO A 65 2.03 14.03 8.16
CA PRO A 65 1.43 14.42 9.43
C PRO A 65 2.44 14.45 10.59
N TRP A 66 3.32 13.46 10.63
CA TRP A 66 4.34 13.37 11.67
C TRP A 66 5.57 14.24 11.36
N ALA A 67 5.92 14.46 10.09
CA ALA A 67 7.01 15.35 9.69
C ALA A 67 6.70 16.83 9.96
N LEU A 68 5.44 17.23 9.74
CA LEU A 68 4.97 18.60 9.86
C LEU A 68 4.39 18.92 11.26
N ASP A 69 4.30 17.92 12.13
CA ASP A 69 3.65 18.00 13.45
C ASP A 69 2.17 18.46 13.37
N VAL A 70 1.48 18.05 12.29
CA VAL A 70 0.07 18.37 12.03
C VAL A 70 -0.75 17.09 12.16
N VAL A 71 -1.50 16.98 13.26
CA VAL A 71 -2.33 15.81 13.59
C VAL A 71 -1.56 14.49 13.41
N PRO A 72 -0.49 14.23 14.20
CA PRO A 72 0.40 13.09 13.99
C PRO A 72 -0.28 11.71 14.00
N VAL A 73 -1.47 11.61 14.62
CA VAL A 73 -2.32 10.40 14.62
C VAL A 73 -2.80 10.00 13.21
N LEU A 74 -2.72 10.87 12.21
CA LEU A 74 -2.99 10.49 10.82
C LEU A 74 -1.96 9.50 10.27
N THR A 75 -0.73 9.48 10.79
CA THR A 75 0.30 8.52 10.36
C THR A 75 -0.02 7.07 10.70
N PRO A 76 -0.33 6.70 11.96
CA PRO A 76 -0.75 5.33 12.26
C PRO A 76 -2.09 4.96 11.61
N LEU A 77 -2.99 5.92 11.38
CA LEU A 77 -4.23 5.69 10.61
C LEU A 77 -3.94 5.38 9.14
N ALA A 78 -3.03 6.12 8.49
CA ALA A 78 -2.59 5.84 7.12
C ALA A 78 -1.92 4.46 7.02
N ALA A 79 -1.08 4.11 7.99
CA ALA A 79 -0.45 2.79 8.06
C ALA A 79 -1.50 1.67 8.21
N THR A 80 -2.54 1.90 9.01
CA THR A 80 -3.67 0.97 9.17
C THR A 80 -4.47 0.83 7.88
N GLY A 81 -4.76 1.93 7.17
CA GLY A 81 -5.43 1.90 5.87
C GLY A 81 -4.66 1.09 4.83
N LEU A 82 -3.33 1.28 4.76
CA LEU A 82 -2.44 0.49 3.90
C LEU A 82 -2.38 -0.98 4.33
N ALA A 83 -2.43 -1.29 5.63
CA ALA A 83 -2.52 -2.68 6.09
C ALA A 83 -3.81 -3.33 5.58
N ILE A 84 -4.94 -2.63 5.61
CA ILE A 84 -6.23 -3.16 5.11
C ILE A 84 -6.14 -3.45 3.60
N THR A 85 -5.50 -2.61 2.80
CA THR A 85 -5.30 -2.89 1.36
C THR A 85 -4.44 -4.13 1.15
N MET A 86 -3.40 -4.36 1.96
CA MET A 86 -2.58 -5.58 1.91
C MET A 86 -3.38 -6.83 2.27
N VAL A 87 -4.28 -6.78 3.26
CA VAL A 87 -5.19 -7.90 3.56
C VAL A 87 -6.06 -8.23 2.34
N GLY A 88 -6.64 -7.21 1.70
CA GLY A 88 -7.41 -7.39 0.47
C GLY A 88 -6.59 -8.01 -0.66
N ALA A 89 -5.33 -7.58 -0.81
CA ALA A 89 -4.40 -8.14 -1.79
C ALA A 89 -4.09 -9.62 -1.49
N ILE A 90 -3.77 -9.97 -0.24
CA ILE A 90 -3.50 -11.36 0.17
C ILE A 90 -4.68 -12.27 -0.15
N ILE A 91 -5.91 -11.85 0.18
CA ILE A 91 -7.13 -12.62 -0.12
C ILE A 91 -7.28 -12.81 -1.63
N THR A 92 -7.05 -11.75 -2.42
CA THR A 92 -7.17 -11.78 -3.88
C THR A 92 -6.16 -12.74 -4.51
N HIS A 93 -4.88 -12.61 -4.17
CA HIS A 93 -3.82 -13.49 -4.68
C HIS A 93 -3.98 -14.93 -4.17
N GLY A 94 -4.49 -15.13 -2.95
CA GLY A 94 -4.83 -16.44 -2.40
C GLY A 94 -5.90 -17.17 -3.23
N ARG A 95 -6.95 -16.45 -3.66
CA ARG A 95 -8.00 -17.00 -4.55
C ARG A 95 -7.45 -17.38 -5.92
N ARG A 96 -6.46 -16.64 -6.42
CA ARG A 96 -5.80 -16.89 -7.72
C ARG A 96 -4.65 -17.91 -7.65
N LYS A 97 -4.33 -18.44 -6.45
CA LYS A 97 -3.19 -19.34 -6.19
C LYS A 97 -1.82 -18.74 -6.56
N GLU A 98 -1.71 -17.40 -6.53
CA GLU A 98 -0.48 -16.66 -6.82
C GLU A 98 0.38 -16.51 -5.55
N THR A 99 1.01 -17.59 -5.11
CA THR A 99 1.71 -17.66 -3.82
C THR A 99 2.89 -16.69 -3.70
N GLN A 100 3.52 -16.34 -4.82
CA GLN A 100 4.66 -15.41 -4.84
C GLN A 100 4.25 -13.98 -4.43
N ALA A 101 3.08 -13.51 -4.85
CA ALA A 101 2.59 -12.18 -4.52
C ALA A 101 2.15 -12.08 -3.04
N ILE A 102 1.69 -13.18 -2.45
CA ILE A 102 1.29 -13.25 -1.04
C ILE A 102 2.47 -12.92 -0.12
N GLY A 103 3.64 -13.48 -0.40
CA GLY A 103 4.83 -13.25 0.44
C GLY A 103 5.17 -11.77 0.57
N MET A 104 5.20 -11.04 -0.54
CA MET A 104 5.44 -9.60 -0.55
C MET A 104 4.37 -8.84 0.24
N ASN A 105 3.09 -9.15 0.02
CA ASN A 105 1.99 -8.48 0.71
C ASN A 105 2.01 -8.73 2.23
N VAL A 106 2.42 -9.92 2.67
CA VAL A 106 2.59 -10.24 4.10
C VAL A 106 3.72 -9.42 4.72
N VAL A 107 4.84 -9.26 4.03
CA VAL A 107 5.94 -8.40 4.48
C VAL A 107 5.48 -6.95 4.59
N LEU A 108 4.82 -6.42 3.55
CA LEU A 108 4.30 -5.05 3.55
C LEU A 108 3.26 -4.84 4.67
N LEU A 109 2.34 -5.79 4.87
CA LEU A 109 1.39 -5.79 5.97
C LEU A 109 2.09 -5.70 7.33
N ALA A 110 3.09 -6.55 7.57
CA ALA A 110 3.82 -6.56 8.83
C ALA A 110 4.52 -5.21 9.09
N LEU A 111 5.12 -4.62 8.07
CA LEU A 111 5.73 -3.29 8.16
C LEU A 111 4.70 -2.19 8.41
N CYS A 112 3.53 -2.23 7.77
CA CYS A 112 2.43 -1.31 8.04
C CYS A 112 1.94 -1.41 9.48
N VAL A 113 1.75 -2.63 10.00
CA VAL A 113 1.36 -2.86 11.40
C VAL A 113 2.44 -2.36 12.36
N PHE A 114 3.72 -2.59 12.05
CA PHE A 114 4.84 -2.08 12.84
C PHE A 114 4.82 -0.55 12.95
N VAL A 115 4.58 0.16 11.84
CA VAL A 115 4.46 1.62 11.85
C VAL A 115 3.20 2.08 12.59
N ALA A 116 2.07 1.41 12.38
CA ALA A 116 0.83 1.72 13.09
C ALA A 116 1.02 1.63 14.60
N VAL A 117 1.49 0.49 15.11
CA VAL A 117 1.69 0.25 16.54
C VAL A 117 2.75 1.18 17.12
N GLY A 118 3.81 1.49 16.38
CA GLY A 118 4.88 2.38 16.87
C GLY A 118 4.56 3.87 16.83
N ARG A 119 3.47 4.28 16.18
CA ARG A 119 3.07 5.70 16.03
C ARG A 119 1.67 6.02 16.60
N PHE A 120 0.93 5.02 17.08
CA PHE A 120 -0.20 5.20 18.01
C PHE A 120 0.32 5.58 19.40
#